data_AF-A0A956B384-F1
#
_entry.id   AF-A0A956B384-F1
#
_cell.length_a   1.000
_cell.length_b   1.000
_cell.length_c   1.000
_cell.angle_alpha   90.00
_cell.angle_beta   90.00
_cell.angle_gamma   90.00
#
_symmetry.space_group_name_H-M   'P 1'
#
loop_
_entity.id
_entity.type
_entity.pdbx_description
1 polymer ?
#
loop_
_entity_poly.entity_id
_entity_poly.type
_entity_poly.pdbx_seq_one_letter_code
_entity_poly.pdbx_strand_id
1 'polypeptide(L)'
;MDDIKLLPSAMTPLATEEGALRRIGPYLPVLDACRLCPARCCRLTVRCSVADVVRFCHVLQLPWQAGFRIIPGDSPESIPVTTGEGTTNVDFALRQKSNGDCANLVEHAGYWRCGSYAARPSPCRLYPVSYDAPTRAGGTPYVQCPVPWPITPSAELRLKEDIQMSIDGWALHQSLRQAWIDAGGGDQAAMVQFILTRARDALSLDAPDLLAQGSPDARLFAAMKDARVIRR
;
A
#
# COMPACT_ATOMS: atom_id res chain seq x y z
N MET A 1 -4.10 -5.59 -20.36
CA MET A 1 -2.73 -5.56 -19.80
C MET A 1 -1.71 -4.97 -20.76
N ASP A 2 -1.90 -5.05 -22.08
CA ASP A 2 -0.90 -4.60 -23.07
C ASP A 2 -0.61 -3.09 -23.06
N ASP A 3 -1.48 -2.28 -22.44
CA ASP A 3 -1.31 -0.82 -22.36
C ASP A 3 -0.49 -0.33 -21.15
N ILE A 4 -0.07 -1.22 -20.24
CA ILE A 4 0.75 -0.83 -19.08
C ILE A 4 2.22 -0.76 -19.50
N LYS A 5 2.79 0.44 -19.42
CA LYS A 5 4.19 0.69 -19.75
C LYS A 5 4.99 1.01 -18.49
N LEU A 6 5.96 0.15 -18.15
CA LEU A 6 6.95 0.49 -17.14
C LEU A 6 7.87 1.60 -17.66
N LEU A 7 8.20 2.54 -16.77
CA LEU A 7 9.10 3.66 -17.05
C LEU A 7 10.43 3.38 -16.33
N PRO A 8 11.37 2.66 -16.97
CA PRO A 8 12.65 2.33 -16.35
C PRO A 8 13.46 3.61 -16.08
N SER A 9 14.23 3.58 -15.01
CA SER A 9 15.10 4.68 -14.58
C SER A 9 16.50 4.15 -14.25
N ALA A 10 17.43 5.05 -13.91
CA ALA A 10 18.73 4.65 -13.37
C ALA A 10 18.60 3.78 -12.10
N MET A 11 17.51 3.94 -11.34
CA MET A 11 17.23 3.17 -10.12
C MET A 11 16.33 1.95 -10.37
N THR A 12 15.77 1.81 -11.56
CA THR A 12 14.94 0.67 -11.98
C THR A 12 15.32 0.20 -13.39
N PRO A 13 16.59 -0.19 -13.63
CA PRO A 13 17.03 -0.58 -14.97
C PRO A 13 16.42 -1.93 -15.37
N LEU A 14 16.24 -2.14 -16.67
CA LEU A 14 15.84 -3.46 -17.19
C LEU A 14 17.04 -4.42 -17.17
N ALA A 15 16.79 -5.66 -16.78
CA ALA A 15 17.79 -6.73 -16.73
C ALA A 15 17.32 -7.99 -17.49
N THR A 16 18.24 -8.93 -17.75
CA THR A 16 17.91 -10.31 -18.12
C THR A 16 17.44 -11.08 -16.89
N GLU A 17 16.94 -12.31 -17.06
CA GLU A 17 16.55 -13.15 -15.91
C GLU A 17 17.73 -13.47 -15.00
N GLU A 18 18.93 -13.56 -15.56
CA GLU A 18 20.19 -13.78 -14.86
C GLU A 18 20.70 -12.52 -14.13
N GLY A 19 19.96 -11.40 -14.23
CA GLY A 19 20.30 -10.14 -13.58
C GLY A 19 21.30 -9.26 -14.34
N ALA A 20 21.69 -9.64 -15.57
CA ALA A 20 22.55 -8.82 -16.40
C ALA A 20 21.80 -7.59 -16.92
N LEU A 21 22.36 -6.39 -16.75
CA LEU A 21 21.70 -5.16 -17.17
C LEU A 21 21.60 -5.07 -18.71
N ARG A 22 20.40 -4.77 -19.23
CA ARG A 22 20.16 -4.60 -20.68
C ARG A 22 20.58 -3.22 -21.22
N ARG A 23 20.70 -2.24 -20.33
CA ARG A 23 21.28 -0.91 -20.60
C ARG A 23 22.27 -0.59 -19.48
N ILE A 24 23.34 0.13 -19.80
CA ILE A 24 24.31 0.58 -18.78
C ILE A 24 23.58 1.54 -17.82
N GLY A 25 23.13 1.01 -16.69
CA GLY A 25 22.79 1.81 -15.52
C GLY A 25 24.10 2.22 -14.85
N PRO A 26 24.23 3.46 -14.36
CA PRO A 26 25.47 3.93 -13.74
C PRO A 26 25.79 3.24 -12.40
N TYR A 27 24.91 2.37 -11.91
CA TYR A 27 25.00 1.77 -10.58
C TYR A 27 24.89 0.24 -10.65
N LEU A 28 25.65 -0.44 -9.79
CA LEU A 28 25.59 -1.90 -9.64
C LEU A 28 24.21 -2.30 -9.08
N PRO A 29 23.47 -3.17 -9.76
CA PRO A 29 22.16 -3.60 -9.30
C PRO A 29 22.30 -4.46 -8.04
N VAL A 30 21.35 -4.29 -7.10
CA VAL A 30 21.27 -5.13 -5.90
C VAL A 30 20.06 -6.03 -6.03
N LEU A 31 20.31 -7.32 -6.27
CA LEU A 31 19.30 -8.36 -6.09
C LEU A 31 18.88 -8.35 -4.61
N ASP A 32 17.57 -8.34 -4.35
CA ASP A 32 16.99 -8.16 -3.01
C ASP A 32 17.30 -6.81 -2.33
N ALA A 33 17.23 -5.67 -3.05
CA ALA A 33 17.46 -4.34 -2.46
C ALA A 33 16.72 -4.07 -1.13
N CYS A 34 15.55 -4.67 -0.91
CA CYS A 34 14.83 -4.59 0.38
C CYS A 34 15.63 -5.15 1.57
N ARG A 35 16.54 -6.11 1.36
CA ARG A 35 17.42 -6.68 2.40
C ARG A 35 18.50 -5.69 2.85
N LEU A 36 18.89 -4.74 2.01
CA LEU A 36 19.88 -3.70 2.36
C LEU A 36 19.24 -2.32 2.52
N CYS A 37 17.90 -2.27 2.55
CA CYS A 37 17.18 -1.02 2.45
C CYS A 37 17.28 -0.17 3.73
N PRO A 38 17.61 1.14 3.62
CA PRO A 38 17.56 2.08 4.74
C PRO A 38 16.13 2.50 5.14
N ALA A 39 15.11 1.84 4.57
CA ALA A 39 13.69 2.03 4.83
C ALA A 39 13.17 3.46 4.66
N ARG A 40 13.74 4.25 3.74
CA ARG A 40 13.32 5.65 3.52
C ARG A 40 11.84 5.78 3.16
N CYS A 41 11.33 4.92 2.28
CA CYS A 41 9.92 4.93 1.90
C CYS A 41 8.97 4.57 3.07
N CYS A 42 9.46 3.82 4.06
CA CYS A 42 8.68 3.48 5.25
C CYS A 42 8.51 4.65 6.22
N ARG A 43 9.15 5.80 5.99
CA ARG A 43 9.00 7.03 6.80
C ARG A 43 8.03 8.03 6.19
N LEU A 44 7.50 7.72 5.01
CA LEU A 44 6.53 8.57 4.32
C LEU A 44 5.11 8.20 4.75
N THR A 45 4.22 9.19 4.72
CA THR A 45 2.79 8.94 4.78
C THR A 45 2.35 8.25 3.49
N VAL A 46 1.91 7.00 3.59
CA VAL A 46 1.46 6.21 2.44
C VAL A 46 -0.06 6.17 2.40
N ARG A 47 -0.65 6.93 1.46
CA ARG A 47 -2.09 6.91 1.17
C ARG A 47 -2.46 5.61 0.46
N CYS A 48 -3.56 5.00 0.86
CA CYS A 48 -3.97 3.68 0.42
C CYS A 48 -5.38 3.71 -0.14
N SER A 49 -5.64 2.89 -1.15
CA SER A 49 -7.00 2.67 -1.63
C SER A 49 -7.81 1.88 -0.60
N VAL A 50 -9.13 1.92 -0.70
CA VAL A 50 -10.00 1.09 0.16
C VAL A 50 -9.72 -0.40 -0.07
N ALA A 51 -9.43 -0.79 -1.31
CA ALA A 51 -9.07 -2.16 -1.65
C ALA A 51 -7.76 -2.61 -0.98
N ASP A 52 -6.79 -1.71 -0.84
CA ASP A 52 -5.55 -1.98 -0.10
C ASP A 52 -5.84 -2.27 1.38
N VAL A 53 -6.74 -1.50 2.00
CA VAL A 53 -7.14 -1.69 3.41
C VAL A 53 -7.75 -3.08 3.61
N VAL A 54 -8.75 -3.43 2.80
CA VAL A 54 -9.45 -4.72 2.92
C VAL A 54 -8.48 -5.89 2.68
N ARG A 55 -7.66 -5.83 1.62
CA ARG A 55 -6.68 -6.90 1.31
C ARG A 55 -5.67 -7.07 2.43
N PHE A 56 -5.17 -5.98 3.00
CA PHE A 56 -4.26 -6.03 4.15
C PHE A 56 -4.91 -6.73 5.35
N CYS A 57 -6.15 -6.36 5.68
CA CYS A 57 -6.91 -6.95 6.78
C CYS A 57 -7.21 -8.43 6.55
N HIS A 58 -7.54 -8.81 5.30
CA HIS A 58 -7.75 -10.20 4.90
C HIS A 58 -6.47 -11.03 5.04
N VAL A 59 -5.33 -10.54 4.53
CA VAL A 59 -4.08 -11.32 4.58
C VAL A 59 -3.57 -11.48 6.01
N LEU A 60 -3.70 -10.46 6.85
CA LEU A 60 -3.18 -10.49 8.22
C LEU A 60 -4.20 -10.91 9.26
N GLN A 61 -5.47 -11.05 8.89
CA GLN A 61 -6.59 -11.34 9.81
C GLN A 61 -6.63 -10.35 10.97
N LEU A 62 -6.61 -9.05 10.63
CA LEU A 62 -6.56 -7.95 11.58
C LEU A 62 -7.63 -6.91 11.29
N PRO A 63 -8.11 -6.17 12.31
CA PRO A 63 -8.96 -5.00 12.09
C PRO A 63 -8.18 -3.88 11.38
N TRP A 64 -8.89 -3.03 10.63
CA TRP A 64 -8.24 -2.01 9.80
C TRP A 64 -7.38 -1.02 10.61
N GLN A 65 -7.77 -0.72 11.84
CA GLN A 65 -7.04 0.19 12.74
C GLN A 65 -5.64 -0.34 13.13
N ALA A 66 -5.38 -1.64 12.93
CA ALA A 66 -4.06 -2.22 13.18
C ALA A 66 -3.03 -1.74 12.16
N GLY A 67 -3.43 -1.66 10.88
CA GLY A 67 -2.55 -1.28 9.77
C GLY A 67 -2.68 0.18 9.34
N PHE A 68 -3.84 0.80 9.59
CA PHE A 68 -4.20 2.07 8.96
C PHE A 68 -4.74 3.09 9.96
N ARG A 69 -4.71 4.34 9.53
CA ARG A 69 -5.33 5.50 10.17
C ARG A 69 -6.03 6.34 9.12
N ILE A 70 -6.92 7.21 9.58
CA ILE A 70 -7.55 8.22 8.74
C ILE A 70 -6.75 9.52 8.87
N ILE A 71 -6.48 10.18 7.74
CA ILE A 71 -5.77 11.45 7.66
C ILE A 71 -6.61 12.46 6.86
N PRO A 72 -6.35 13.77 7.00
CA PRO A 72 -6.93 14.77 6.11
C PRO A 72 -6.60 14.44 4.64
N GLY A 73 -7.62 14.57 3.78
CA GLY A 73 -7.49 14.29 2.37
C GLY A 73 -7.24 15.55 1.54
N ASP A 74 -6.31 15.44 0.59
CA ASP A 74 -5.82 16.54 -0.24
C ASP A 74 -5.96 16.27 -1.74
N SER A 75 -6.78 15.29 -2.13
CA SER A 75 -6.95 14.90 -3.54
C SER A 75 -8.41 14.77 -3.96
N PRO A 76 -8.68 14.77 -5.28
CA PRO A 76 -10.00 14.46 -5.82
C PRO A 76 -10.53 13.10 -5.38
N GLU A 77 -9.65 12.15 -5.08
CA GLU A 77 -10.02 10.80 -4.65
C GLU A 77 -10.41 10.69 -3.18
N SER A 78 -10.16 11.73 -2.37
CA SER A 78 -10.43 11.70 -0.94
C SER A 78 -11.94 11.62 -0.66
N ILE A 79 -12.30 10.92 0.43
CA ILE A 79 -13.69 10.60 0.77
C ILE A 79 -14.27 11.73 1.64
N PRO A 80 -15.42 12.32 1.28
CA PRO A 80 -16.04 13.37 2.09
C PRO A 80 -16.69 12.79 3.34
N VAL A 81 -16.53 13.46 4.48
CA VAL A 81 -17.19 13.13 5.75
C VAL A 81 -17.71 14.41 6.41
N THR A 82 -18.85 14.30 7.09
CA THR A 82 -19.46 15.38 7.85
C THR A 82 -18.88 15.44 9.25
N THR A 83 -18.48 16.62 9.68
CA THR A 83 -18.04 16.95 11.04
C THR A 83 -18.96 18.03 11.61
N GLY A 84 -18.80 18.36 12.89
CA GLY A 84 -19.52 19.49 13.49
C GLY A 84 -19.19 20.86 12.85
N GLU A 85 -18.12 20.94 12.08
CA GLU A 85 -17.64 22.17 11.41
C GLU A 85 -17.98 22.21 9.91
N GLY A 86 -18.59 21.15 9.36
CA GLY A 86 -18.96 21.05 7.95
C GLY A 86 -18.44 19.77 7.29
N THR A 87 -18.31 19.76 5.97
CA THR A 87 -17.79 18.61 5.22
C THR A 87 -16.28 18.75 5.03
N THR A 88 -15.52 17.73 5.40
CA THR A 88 -14.09 17.61 5.14
C THR A 88 -13.79 16.36 4.33
N ASN A 89 -12.64 16.30 3.67
CA ASN A 89 -12.19 15.12 2.94
C ASN A 89 -11.15 14.36 3.75
N VAL A 90 -11.19 13.03 3.66
CA VAL A 90 -10.27 12.15 4.38
C VAL A 90 -9.73 11.02 3.50
N ASP A 91 -8.61 10.44 3.92
CA ASP A 91 -7.97 9.31 3.28
C ASP A 91 -7.56 8.24 4.27
N PHE A 92 -7.53 6.98 3.81
CA PHE A 92 -6.84 5.92 4.52
C PHE A 92 -5.34 6.01 4.25
N ALA A 93 -4.54 5.95 5.31
CA ALA A 93 -3.10 5.89 5.22
C ALA A 93 -2.54 4.80 6.13
N LEU A 94 -1.37 4.25 5.77
CA LEU A 94 -0.66 3.35 6.67
C LEU A 94 -0.39 4.07 8.01
N ARG A 95 -0.60 3.34 9.10
CA ARG A 95 -0.32 3.83 10.44
C ARG A 95 1.18 4.03 10.60
N GLN A 96 1.55 5.09 11.31
CA GLN A 96 2.93 5.40 11.69
C GLN A 96 3.08 5.30 13.20
N LYS A 97 4.29 4.94 13.64
CA LYS A 97 4.77 5.04 15.01
C LYS A 97 4.95 6.51 15.39
N SER A 98 5.15 6.78 16.68
CA SER A 98 5.41 8.14 17.18
C SER A 98 6.66 8.79 16.58
N ASN A 99 7.64 8.00 16.14
CA ASN A 99 8.85 8.48 15.48
C ASN A 99 8.69 8.72 13.97
N GLY A 100 7.49 8.57 13.41
CA GLY A 100 7.20 8.75 11.99
C GLY A 100 7.47 7.53 11.09
N ASP A 101 8.05 6.46 11.62
CA ASP A 101 8.21 5.21 10.87
C ASP A 101 6.85 4.52 10.67
N CYS A 102 6.68 3.78 9.57
CA CYS A 102 5.53 2.91 9.36
C CYS A 102 5.41 1.90 10.52
N ALA A 103 4.17 1.65 10.97
CA ALA A 103 3.88 0.72 12.05
C ALA A 103 4.38 -0.70 11.74
N ASN A 104 4.40 -1.09 10.46
CA ASN A 104 4.88 -2.40 10.00
C ASN A 104 6.40 -2.45 9.78
N LEU A 105 7.14 -1.37 10.06
CA LEU A 105 8.61 -1.37 9.96
C LEU A 105 9.21 -2.05 11.20
N VAL A 106 9.92 -3.16 11.00
CA VAL A 106 10.58 -3.91 12.07
C VAL A 106 12.10 -3.83 11.89
N GLU A 107 12.83 -3.73 13.00
CA GLU A 107 14.28 -3.87 13.01
C GLU A 107 14.64 -5.31 13.37
N HIS A 108 15.55 -5.91 12.61
CA HIS A 108 16.06 -7.25 12.84
C HIS A 108 17.57 -7.28 12.56
N ALA A 109 18.37 -7.58 13.58
CA ALA A 109 19.82 -7.64 13.51
C ALA A 109 20.47 -6.38 12.90
N GLY A 110 19.99 -5.19 13.26
CA GLY A 110 20.48 -3.90 12.75
C GLY A 110 19.97 -3.53 11.34
N TYR A 111 19.05 -4.33 10.77
CA TYR A 111 18.45 -4.06 9.47
C TYR A 111 16.95 -3.84 9.55
N TRP A 112 16.44 -2.93 8.73
CA TRP A 112 15.02 -2.60 8.67
C TRP A 112 14.27 -3.47 7.65
N ARG A 113 13.10 -4.00 8.04
CA ARG A 113 12.26 -4.89 7.22
C ARG A 113 10.79 -4.53 7.32
N CYS A 114 10.05 -4.77 6.26
CA CYS A 114 8.59 -4.72 6.31
C CYS A 114 8.08 -6.03 6.94
N GLY A 115 7.43 -5.93 8.11
CA GLY A 115 6.80 -7.05 8.80
C GLY A 115 5.54 -7.57 8.10
N SER A 116 4.98 -6.81 7.17
CA SER A 116 3.76 -7.14 6.42
C SER A 116 4.04 -7.30 4.92
N TYR A 117 5.20 -7.86 4.53
CA TYR A 117 5.67 -7.85 3.15
C TYR A 117 4.67 -8.44 2.14
N ALA A 118 4.00 -9.54 2.51
CA ALA A 118 2.98 -10.21 1.70
C ALA A 118 1.66 -9.42 1.63
N ALA A 119 1.38 -8.59 2.63
CA ALA A 119 0.16 -7.79 2.75
C ALA A 119 0.38 -6.33 2.32
N ARG A 120 1.51 -5.99 1.68
CA ARG A 120 1.85 -4.60 1.35
C ARG A 120 0.73 -3.95 0.50
N PRO A 121 0.33 -2.72 0.82
CA PRO A 121 -0.59 -1.98 -0.05
C PRO A 121 0.09 -1.68 -1.38
N SER A 122 -0.70 -1.42 -2.41
CA SER A 122 -0.24 -1.22 -3.78
C SER A 122 0.88 -0.17 -3.92
N PRO A 123 0.86 1.00 -3.25
CA PRO A 123 1.99 1.93 -3.28
C PRO A 123 3.32 1.33 -2.81
N CYS A 124 3.29 0.45 -1.80
CA CYS A 124 4.49 -0.21 -1.27
C CYS A 124 4.94 -1.41 -2.10
N ARG A 125 4.04 -2.05 -2.85
CA ARG A 125 4.38 -3.14 -3.79
C ARG A 125 5.01 -2.59 -5.06
N LEU A 126 4.46 -1.49 -5.56
CA LEU A 126 4.89 -0.85 -6.80
C LEU A 126 6.14 0.00 -6.64
N TYR A 127 6.50 0.42 -5.42
CA TYR A 127 7.74 1.13 -5.17
C TYR A 127 8.98 0.27 -5.51
N PRO A 128 10.01 0.80 -6.19
CA PRO A 128 10.22 2.18 -6.66
C PRO A 128 9.89 2.36 -8.15
N VAL A 129 9.05 1.50 -8.72
CA VAL A 129 8.74 1.49 -10.15
C VAL A 129 7.77 2.61 -10.51
N SER A 130 8.09 3.31 -11.59
CA SER A 130 7.17 4.22 -12.25
C SER A 130 6.53 3.56 -13.46
N TYR A 131 5.29 3.92 -13.73
CA TYR A 131 4.52 3.34 -14.82
C TYR A 131 3.55 4.37 -15.40
N ASP A 132 3.20 4.13 -16.65
CA ASP A 132 2.16 4.82 -17.39
C ASP A 132 1.07 3.82 -17.80
N ALA A 133 -0.19 4.21 -17.67
CA ALA A 133 -1.36 3.44 -18.06
C ALA A 133 -2.50 4.37 -18.47
N PRO A 134 -3.47 3.90 -19.30
CA PRO A 134 -4.50 4.77 -19.89
C PRO A 134 -5.32 5.59 -18.88
N THR A 135 -5.51 5.06 -17.67
CA THR A 135 -6.37 5.66 -16.64
C THR A 135 -5.60 6.16 -15.43
N ARG A 136 -4.30 5.88 -15.31
CA ARG A 136 -3.49 6.26 -14.15
C ARG A 136 -2.00 6.17 -14.44
N ALA A 137 -1.28 7.26 -14.19
CA ALA A 137 0.17 7.23 -14.03
C ALA A 137 0.52 7.00 -12.55
N GLY A 138 1.63 6.31 -12.27
CA GLY A 138 2.07 6.05 -10.89
C GLY A 138 3.57 5.87 -10.74
N GLY A 139 4.02 5.83 -9.49
CA GLY A 139 5.43 5.88 -9.12
C GLY A 139 5.91 7.32 -8.88
N THR A 140 6.76 7.50 -7.87
CA THR A 140 7.29 8.82 -7.50
C THR A 140 8.63 9.06 -8.21
N PRO A 141 8.80 10.16 -8.98
CA PRO A 141 10.14 10.58 -9.37
C PRO A 141 10.93 11.18 -8.19
N TYR A 142 10.24 11.55 -7.10
CA TYR A 142 10.78 12.37 -6.01
C TYR A 142 11.38 11.57 -4.85
N VAL A 143 10.96 10.32 -4.62
CA VAL A 143 11.56 9.45 -3.61
C VAL A 143 12.17 8.22 -4.27
N GLN A 144 13.31 8.44 -4.90
CA GLN A 144 14.06 7.35 -5.53
C GLN A 144 14.64 6.45 -4.44
N CYS A 145 14.42 5.14 -4.57
CA CYS A 145 15.13 4.16 -3.77
C CYS A 145 16.62 4.41 -4.00
N PRO A 146 17.46 4.58 -2.97
CA PRO A 146 18.89 4.79 -3.18
C PRO A 146 19.60 3.53 -3.69
N VAL A 147 18.88 2.42 -3.79
CA VAL A 147 19.39 1.12 -4.23
C VAL A 147 18.80 0.81 -5.62
N PRO A 148 19.63 0.60 -6.65
CA PRO A 148 19.16 0.23 -7.98
C PRO A 148 18.50 -1.15 -7.97
N TRP A 149 17.29 -1.21 -8.50
CA TRP A 149 16.43 -2.37 -8.50
C TRP A 149 16.23 -2.89 -9.94
N PRO A 150 17.03 -3.89 -10.38
CA PRO A 150 16.88 -4.41 -11.73
C PRO A 150 15.52 -5.08 -11.89
N ILE A 151 14.83 -4.76 -12.99
CA ILE A 151 13.56 -5.39 -13.36
C ILE A 151 13.88 -6.47 -14.40
N THR A 152 13.78 -7.73 -14.00
CA THR A 152 13.81 -8.88 -14.90
C THR A 152 12.48 -9.00 -15.66
N PRO A 153 12.40 -9.74 -16.78
CA PRO A 153 11.13 -9.97 -17.48
C PRO A 153 10.06 -10.60 -16.57
N SER A 154 10.43 -11.56 -15.73
CA SER A 154 9.53 -12.17 -14.72
C SER A 154 9.07 -11.18 -13.65
N ALA A 155 9.94 -10.26 -13.21
CA ALA A 155 9.55 -9.18 -12.32
C ALA A 155 8.62 -8.18 -13.01
N GLU A 156 8.87 -7.85 -14.29
CA GLU A 156 8.00 -6.98 -15.09
C GLU A 156 6.58 -7.54 -15.22
N LEU A 157 6.43 -8.84 -15.46
CA LEU A 157 5.11 -9.48 -15.52
C LEU A 157 4.34 -9.32 -14.21
N ARG A 158 4.97 -9.65 -13.07
CA ARG A 158 4.35 -9.48 -11.75
C ARG A 158 4.03 -8.01 -11.43
N LEU A 159 4.91 -7.09 -11.83
CA LEU A 159 4.67 -5.66 -11.65
C LEU A 159 3.46 -5.19 -12.47
N LYS A 160 3.26 -5.69 -13.70
CA LYS A 160 2.08 -5.36 -14.49
C LYS A 160 0.78 -5.86 -13.83
N GLU A 161 0.81 -7.05 -13.23
CA GLU A 161 -0.32 -7.57 -12.44
C GLU A 161 -0.59 -6.69 -11.20
N ASP A 162 0.46 -6.31 -10.46
CA ASP A 162 0.35 -5.40 -9.32
C ASP A 162 -0.16 -4.01 -9.72
N ILE A 163 0.25 -3.49 -10.89
CA ILE A 163 -0.23 -2.22 -11.45
C ILE A 163 -1.72 -2.33 -11.79
N GLN A 164 -2.13 -3.40 -12.48
CA GLN A 164 -3.54 -3.61 -12.80
C GLN A 164 -4.39 -3.70 -11.53
N MET A 165 -3.95 -4.48 -10.53
CA MET A 165 -4.62 -4.57 -9.23
C MET A 165 -4.73 -3.23 -8.51
N SER A 166 -3.72 -2.36 -8.65
CA SER A 166 -3.73 -0.98 -8.14
C SER A 166 -4.76 -0.12 -8.86
N ILE A 167 -4.79 -0.16 -10.20
CA ILE A 167 -5.77 0.54 -11.04
C ILE A 167 -7.19 0.13 -10.64
N ASP A 168 -7.45 -1.18 -10.57
CA ASP A 168 -8.76 -1.73 -10.20
C ASP A 168 -9.15 -1.35 -8.76
N GLY A 169 -8.16 -1.36 -7.84
CA GLY A 169 -8.36 -0.96 -6.45
C GLY A 169 -8.75 0.51 -6.29
N TRP A 170 -8.16 1.39 -7.10
CA TRP A 170 -8.53 2.81 -7.13
C TRP A 170 -9.86 3.06 -7.86
N ALA A 171 -10.18 2.29 -8.90
CA ALA A 171 -11.49 2.35 -9.54
C ALA A 171 -12.61 1.96 -8.56
N LEU A 172 -12.40 0.87 -7.79
CA LEU A 172 -13.32 0.49 -6.72
C LEU A 172 -13.42 1.59 -5.65
N HIS A 173 -12.30 2.19 -5.24
CA HIS A 173 -12.30 3.32 -4.31
C HIS A 173 -13.21 4.45 -4.81
N GLN A 174 -13.08 4.87 -6.08
CA GLN A 174 -13.91 5.91 -6.67
C GLN A 174 -15.40 5.56 -6.69
N SER A 175 -15.72 4.33 -7.09
CA SER A 175 -17.09 3.84 -7.11
C SER A 175 -17.72 3.90 -5.71
N LEU A 176 -16.99 3.47 -4.68
CA LEU A 176 -17.46 3.49 -3.30
C LEU A 176 -17.56 4.89 -2.73
N ARG A 177 -16.64 5.78 -3.09
CA ARG A 177 -16.71 7.22 -2.77
C ARG A 177 -17.98 7.84 -3.35
N GLN A 178 -18.29 7.57 -4.62
CA GLN A 178 -19.51 8.09 -5.25
C GLN A 178 -20.76 7.51 -4.58
N ALA A 179 -20.79 6.21 -4.33
CA ALA A 179 -21.91 5.56 -3.64
C ALA A 179 -22.13 6.12 -2.22
N TRP A 180 -21.06 6.51 -1.53
CA TRP A 180 -21.13 7.17 -0.22
C TRP A 180 -21.75 8.57 -0.31
N ILE A 181 -21.35 9.36 -1.32
CA ILE A 181 -21.94 10.68 -1.60
C ILE A 181 -23.43 10.55 -1.93
N ASP A 182 -23.78 9.61 -2.81
CA ASP A 182 -25.16 9.37 -3.24
C ASP A 182 -26.06 8.89 -2.09
N ALA A 183 -25.48 8.22 -1.09
CA ALA A 183 -26.17 7.81 0.14
C ALA A 183 -26.38 8.96 1.15
N GLY A 184 -25.95 10.19 0.83
CA GLY A 184 -26.10 11.37 1.68
C GLY A 184 -24.92 11.62 2.63
N GLY A 185 -23.85 10.82 2.55
CA GLY A 185 -22.69 10.95 3.41
C GLY A 185 -22.98 10.68 4.90
N GLY A 186 -22.22 11.32 5.77
CA GLY A 186 -22.27 11.10 7.21
C GLY A 186 -20.90 11.27 7.88
N ASP A 187 -20.80 10.89 9.13
CA ASP A 187 -19.55 11.01 9.88
C ASP A 187 -18.50 9.96 9.46
N GLN A 188 -17.31 10.10 10.04
CA GLN A 188 -16.18 9.20 9.77
C GLN A 188 -16.47 7.74 10.14
N ALA A 189 -17.21 7.48 11.22
CA ALA A 189 -17.49 6.11 11.67
C ALA A 189 -18.47 5.42 10.72
N ALA A 190 -19.53 6.13 10.31
CA ALA A 190 -20.49 5.68 9.31
C ALA A 190 -19.79 5.44 7.96
N MET A 191 -18.90 6.35 7.54
CA MET A 191 -18.10 6.18 6.32
C MET A 191 -17.27 4.89 6.36
N VAL A 192 -16.53 4.64 7.45
CA VAL A 192 -15.72 3.43 7.61
C VAL A 192 -16.57 2.18 7.51
N GLN A 193 -17.69 2.12 8.24
CA GLN A 193 -18.62 0.99 8.19
C GLN A 193 -19.15 0.76 6.77
N PHE A 194 -19.60 1.83 6.11
CA PHE A 194 -20.20 1.78 4.77
C PHE A 194 -19.21 1.29 3.72
N ILE A 195 -18.02 1.91 3.67
CA ILE A 195 -17.05 1.74 2.59
C ILE A 195 -16.30 0.42 2.75
N LEU A 196 -15.83 0.09 3.97
CA LEU A 196 -15.05 -1.13 4.18
C LEU A 196 -15.90 -2.40 4.03
N THR A 197 -17.16 -2.37 4.47
CA THR A 197 -18.08 -3.51 4.28
C THR A 197 -18.32 -3.76 2.79
N ARG A 198 -18.69 -2.72 2.03
CA ARG A 198 -18.95 -2.85 0.59
C ARG A 198 -17.70 -3.24 -0.19
N ALA A 199 -16.54 -2.74 0.19
CA ALA A 199 -15.28 -3.13 -0.45
C ALA A 199 -14.94 -4.60 -0.21
N ARG A 200 -15.12 -5.09 1.02
CA ARG A 200 -14.97 -6.52 1.34
C ARG A 200 -15.87 -7.38 0.46
N ASP A 201 -17.14 -7.01 0.37
CA ASP A 201 -18.13 -7.77 -0.40
C ASP A 201 -17.81 -7.72 -1.91
N ALA A 202 -17.47 -6.54 -2.43
CA ALA A 202 -17.08 -6.36 -3.84
C ALA A 202 -15.81 -7.15 -4.22
N LEU A 203 -14.88 -7.32 -3.28
CA LEU A 203 -13.66 -8.10 -3.48
C LEU A 203 -13.85 -9.60 -3.19
N SER A 204 -15.01 -10.01 -2.64
CA SER A 204 -15.28 -11.39 -2.19
C SER A 204 -14.19 -11.93 -1.23
N LEU A 205 -13.71 -11.08 -0.32
CA LEU A 205 -12.65 -11.43 0.63
C LEU A 205 -13.22 -11.73 2.02
N ASP A 206 -12.71 -12.78 2.65
CA ASP A 206 -13.06 -13.10 4.03
C ASP A 206 -12.20 -12.29 5.02
N ALA A 207 -12.78 -11.21 5.56
CA ALA A 207 -12.15 -10.35 6.55
C ALA A 207 -13.10 -10.19 7.76
N PRO A 208 -13.26 -11.23 8.59
CA PRO A 208 -14.26 -11.27 9.65
C PRO A 208 -14.00 -10.20 10.72
N ASP A 209 -12.71 -9.92 10.97
CA ASP A 209 -12.27 -8.93 11.95
C ASP A 209 -12.11 -7.51 11.40
N LEU A 210 -12.46 -7.25 10.13
CA LEU A 210 -12.20 -5.97 9.46
C LEU A 210 -12.63 -4.76 10.29
N LEU A 211 -13.79 -4.86 10.93
CA LEU A 211 -14.41 -3.80 11.73
C LEU A 211 -14.38 -4.08 13.24
N ALA A 212 -13.67 -5.11 13.68
CA ALA A 212 -13.61 -5.49 15.08
C ALA A 212 -12.96 -4.37 15.92
N GLN A 213 -13.59 -4.03 17.04
CA GLN A 213 -13.05 -3.04 17.98
C GLN A 213 -12.04 -3.68 18.95
N GLY A 214 -10.97 -2.96 19.29
CA GLY A 214 -9.98 -3.38 20.27
C GLY A 214 -8.65 -2.64 20.12
N SER A 215 -7.77 -2.76 21.13
CA SER A 215 -6.41 -2.20 21.05
C SER A 215 -5.68 -2.80 19.84
N PRO A 216 -5.38 -1.98 18.80
CA PRO A 216 -4.79 -2.50 17.58
C PRO A 216 -3.38 -3.06 17.83
N ASP A 217 -2.68 -2.53 18.84
CA ASP A 217 -1.32 -2.93 19.19
C ASP A 217 -1.31 -4.30 19.89
N ALA A 218 -2.29 -4.58 20.75
CA ALA A 218 -2.43 -5.88 21.40
C ALA A 218 -2.78 -6.98 20.39
N ARG A 219 -3.67 -6.69 19.43
CA ARG A 219 -4.07 -7.65 18.40
C ARG A 219 -2.98 -7.86 17.34
N LEU A 220 -2.34 -6.79 16.86
CA LEU A 220 -1.22 -6.88 15.93
C LEU A 220 -0.07 -7.67 16.54
N PHE A 221 0.30 -7.40 17.80
CA PHE A 221 1.34 -8.16 18.48
C PHE A 221 0.95 -9.64 18.66
N ALA A 222 -0.29 -9.94 19.05
CA ALA A 222 -0.78 -11.31 19.15
C ALA A 222 -0.73 -12.04 17.79
N ALA A 223 -1.24 -11.42 16.72
CA ALA A 223 -1.21 -12.00 15.37
C ALA A 223 0.22 -12.19 14.84
N MET A 224 1.11 -11.20 15.04
CA MET A 224 2.52 -11.32 14.64
C MET A 224 3.26 -12.41 15.41
N LYS A 225 2.90 -12.62 16.68
CA LYS A 225 3.42 -13.71 17.50
C LYS A 225 2.88 -15.07 17.05
N ASP A 226 1.58 -15.18 16.77
CA ASP A 226 0.93 -16.41 16.34
C ASP A 226 1.38 -16.85 14.93
N ALA A 227 1.56 -15.88 14.02
CA ALA A 227 2.14 -16.09 12.70
C ALA A 227 3.66 -16.32 12.72
N ARG A 228 4.29 -16.38 13.90
CA ARG A 228 5.74 -16.57 14.11
C ARG A 228 6.62 -15.53 13.38
N VAL A 229 6.09 -14.34 13.12
CA VAL A 229 6.82 -13.21 12.55
C VAL A 229 7.81 -12.64 13.57
N ILE A 230 7.44 -12.65 14.85
CA ILE A 230 8.33 -12.30 15.96
C ILE A 230 8.73 -13.59 16.68
N ARG A 231 10.01 -13.97 16.64
CA ARG A 231 10.57 -15.03 17.48
C ARG A 231 11.08 -14.42 18.78
N ARG A 232 10.82 -15.11 19.91
CA ARG A 232 11.40 -14.77 21.22
C ARG A 232 12.91 -14.74 21.16
#